data_AF-A0A2E7RH89-F1
#
_entry.id   AF-A0A2E7RH89-F1
#
_cell.length_a   1.000
_cell.length_b   1.000
_cell.length_c   1.000
_cell.angle_alpha   90.00
_cell.angle_beta   90.00
_cell.angle_gamma   90.00
#
_symmetry.space_group_name_H-M   'P 1'
#
loop_
_entity.id
_entity.type
_entity.pdbx_description
1 polymer ?
#
loop_
_entity_poly.entity_id
_entity_poly.type
_entity_poly.pdbx_seq_one_letter_code
_entity_poly.pdbx_strand_id
1 'polypeptide(L)'
;MPMTSWIRLRPYSSAPRAGERGVVLILTLFIILITYALVTQMTLGTAVASQTTINNSRRMQMKSATVAAADQFMEHLTSDPSAGGDAQGMAADAAGLAGASEAMGGFGSEDGGAEGEVTEGEAPAEEADSLMDAWAKPMRIQIGEIQITAWAEDENAKFNLLSLISEDEDYRDIARRRFESILDRLRDEHDEDLSSADASIIADQLLEWLEGQTRDENYPYPLRKSTPEEQTHASIYCPEELLLLADVNEDLYFDQKLDDELFALGLESVFTVWTSLAFQPPDSDGQSAGASEEEATPQGAAEAAMEDSLASEEPIADAVEQAIPAEGGFSGAAEGDDGIGALVNINTAPRPVVEGILSEIGIPWTIITDILENRNEVDEEALLSMEDEAADQDFAEMELAQSRYGDLEQVPLRYLNTLEDLEEVGSWASLDEEQKQDVYDAFGVKSDVFSVFIYARMPPGDWQPEYRYDEPPGPVLRLRGVYYRRSTADGVKMIPLQAWHEVPFTRWRIPDFQDDLEPFVAPEF
;
A
#
# COMPACT_ATOMS: atom_id res chain seq x y z
N MET A 1 -39.77 -9.33 -102.04
CA MET A 1 -38.67 -9.57 -101.07
C MET A 1 -38.43 -8.24 -100.38
N PRO A 2 -38.40 -8.18 -99.03
CA PRO A 2 -37.40 -8.88 -98.20
C PRO A 2 -37.93 -10.14 -97.50
N MET A 3 -37.08 -10.77 -96.67
CA MET A 3 -37.39 -11.95 -95.85
C MET A 3 -37.80 -11.54 -94.43
N THR A 4 -38.91 -12.08 -93.92
CA THR A 4 -39.24 -12.05 -92.49
C THR A 4 -38.64 -13.28 -91.79
N SER A 5 -37.58 -13.06 -90.99
CA SER A 5 -36.95 -14.12 -90.21
C SER A 5 -37.81 -14.50 -88.99
N TRP A 6 -38.40 -15.68 -89.01
CA TRP A 6 -39.17 -16.21 -87.88
C TRP A 6 -38.25 -16.92 -86.88
N ILE A 7 -37.74 -16.16 -85.91
CA ILE A 7 -36.98 -16.72 -84.77
C ILE A 7 -37.93 -17.55 -83.91
N ARG A 8 -37.89 -18.88 -84.08
CA ARG A 8 -38.57 -19.82 -83.17
C ARG A 8 -37.82 -19.88 -81.84
N LEU A 9 -38.29 -19.11 -80.86
CA LEU A 9 -37.95 -19.34 -79.45
C LEU A 9 -38.38 -20.76 -79.07
N ARG A 10 -37.42 -21.64 -78.77
CA ARG A 10 -37.71 -22.93 -78.15
C ARG A 10 -38.08 -22.68 -76.69
N PRO A 11 -39.21 -23.19 -76.18
CA PRO A 11 -39.42 -23.23 -74.73
C PRO A 11 -38.40 -24.20 -74.11
N TYR A 12 -37.48 -23.67 -73.30
CA TYR A 12 -36.58 -24.49 -72.47
C TYR A 12 -37.38 -25.04 -71.28
N SER A 13 -38.20 -26.05 -71.52
CA SER A 13 -38.92 -26.78 -70.47
C SER A 13 -37.98 -27.76 -69.75
N SER A 14 -36.98 -27.22 -69.04
CA SER A 14 -36.14 -27.99 -68.12
C SER A 14 -36.96 -28.41 -66.90
N ALA A 15 -37.60 -29.58 -66.98
CA ALA A 15 -38.16 -30.21 -65.81
C ALA A 15 -37.01 -30.50 -64.81
N PRO A 16 -37.00 -29.89 -63.61
CA PRO A 16 -35.88 -30.04 -62.68
C PRO A 16 -35.80 -31.48 -62.19
N ARG A 17 -34.61 -32.10 -62.27
CA ARG A 17 -34.48 -33.51 -61.85
C ARG A 17 -34.58 -33.59 -60.33
N ALA A 18 -35.27 -34.60 -59.83
CA ALA A 18 -35.56 -34.71 -58.39
C ALA A 18 -34.28 -34.69 -57.50
N GLY A 19 -33.16 -35.25 -57.98
CA GLY A 19 -31.87 -35.23 -57.28
C GLY A 19 -31.19 -33.85 -57.23
N GLU A 20 -31.40 -32.99 -58.23
CA GLU A 20 -30.82 -31.64 -58.28
C GLU A 20 -31.37 -30.77 -57.13
N ARG A 21 -32.62 -30.99 -56.71
CA ARG A 21 -33.24 -30.30 -55.56
C ARG A 21 -32.54 -30.62 -54.23
N GLY A 22 -32.11 -31.85 -54.01
CA GLY A 22 -31.42 -32.25 -52.78
C GLY A 22 -30.05 -31.58 -52.65
N VAL A 23 -29.30 -31.52 -53.75
CA VAL A 23 -28.00 -30.82 -53.81
C VAL A 23 -28.16 -29.33 -53.55
N VAL A 24 -29.16 -28.69 -54.16
CA VAL A 24 -29.46 -27.27 -53.90
C VAL A 24 -29.82 -27.03 -52.43
N LEU A 25 -30.64 -27.89 -51.82
CA LEU A 25 -31.04 -27.75 -50.41
C LEU A 25 -29.83 -27.84 -49.46
N ILE A 26 -28.94 -28.82 -49.68
CA ILE A 26 -27.70 -28.98 -48.91
C ILE A 26 -26.77 -27.79 -49.12
N LEU A 27 -26.61 -27.31 -50.37
CA LEU A 27 -25.79 -26.13 -50.67
C LEU A 27 -26.34 -24.87 -49.97
N THR A 28 -27.65 -24.64 -49.99
CA THR A 28 -28.26 -23.51 -49.28
C THR A 28 -28.12 -23.64 -47.77
N LEU A 29 -28.22 -24.84 -47.20
CA LEU A 29 -28.00 -25.06 -45.78
C LEU A 29 -26.55 -24.74 -45.38
N PHE A 30 -25.56 -25.18 -46.16
CA PHE A 30 -24.15 -24.83 -45.94
C PHE A 30 -23.91 -23.32 -46.04
N ILE A 31 -24.47 -22.63 -47.04
CA ILE A 31 -24.32 -21.18 -47.19
C ILE A 31 -24.95 -20.44 -46.00
N ILE A 32 -26.14 -20.86 -45.55
CA ILE A 32 -26.80 -20.30 -44.35
C ILE A 32 -25.96 -20.52 -43.10
N LEU A 33 -25.41 -21.73 -42.89
CA LEU A 33 -24.60 -22.06 -41.71
C LEU A 33 -23.28 -21.26 -41.70
N ILE A 34 -22.61 -21.13 -42.85
CA ILE A 34 -21.40 -20.31 -42.99
C ILE A 34 -21.71 -18.82 -42.75
N THR A 35 -22.83 -18.32 -43.28
CA THR A 35 -23.25 -16.91 -43.09
C THR A 35 -23.63 -16.65 -41.63
N TYR A 36 -24.32 -17.59 -40.97
CA TYR A 36 -24.63 -17.51 -39.54
C TYR A 36 -23.33 -17.47 -38.72
N ALA A 37 -22.39 -18.38 -38.97
CA ALA A 37 -21.10 -18.40 -38.28
C ALA A 37 -20.31 -17.09 -38.46
N LEU A 38 -20.25 -16.55 -39.68
CA LEU A 38 -19.60 -15.26 -39.95
C LEU A 38 -20.28 -14.10 -39.23
N VAL A 39 -21.62 -14.05 -39.20
CA VAL A 39 -22.36 -13.04 -38.45
C VAL A 39 -22.09 -13.16 -36.95
N THR A 40 -22.17 -14.38 -36.38
CA THR A 40 -21.89 -14.63 -34.96
C THR A 40 -20.46 -14.22 -34.58
N GLN A 41 -19.46 -14.58 -35.39
CA GLN A 41 -18.07 -14.17 -35.20
C GLN A 41 -17.91 -12.65 -35.25
N MET A 42 -18.54 -11.98 -36.22
CA MET A 42 -18.47 -10.52 -36.34
C MET A 42 -19.17 -9.82 -35.17
N THR A 43 -20.33 -10.30 -34.71
CA THR A 43 -21.00 -9.73 -33.53
C THR A 43 -20.21 -9.97 -32.25
N LEU A 44 -19.65 -11.16 -32.06
CA LEU A 44 -18.87 -11.50 -30.86
C LEU A 44 -17.56 -10.69 -30.82
N GLY A 45 -16.82 -10.64 -31.93
CA GLY A 45 -15.60 -9.85 -32.04
C GLY A 45 -15.84 -8.35 -31.85
N THR A 46 -16.96 -7.82 -32.38
CA THR A 46 -17.33 -6.40 -32.17
C THR A 46 -17.71 -6.12 -30.71
N ALA A 47 -18.46 -7.02 -30.07
CA ALA A 47 -18.82 -6.88 -28.66
C ALA A 47 -17.59 -6.93 -27.75
N VAL A 48 -16.69 -7.90 -27.94
CA VAL A 48 -15.43 -8.00 -27.19
C VAL A 48 -14.56 -6.77 -27.42
N ALA A 49 -14.33 -6.35 -28.68
CA ALA A 49 -13.53 -5.15 -28.96
C ALA A 49 -14.13 -3.87 -28.36
N SER A 50 -15.46 -3.73 -28.36
CA SER A 50 -16.16 -2.64 -27.67
C SER A 50 -15.93 -2.70 -26.16
N GLN A 51 -16.03 -3.87 -25.54
CA GLN A 51 -15.81 -4.03 -24.10
C GLN A 51 -14.35 -3.77 -23.71
N THR A 52 -13.37 -4.27 -24.47
CA THR A 52 -11.95 -3.95 -24.26
C THR A 52 -11.69 -2.45 -24.40
N THR A 53 -12.30 -1.78 -25.38
CA THR A 53 -12.16 -0.32 -25.55
C THR A 53 -12.73 0.44 -24.35
N ILE A 54 -13.92 0.06 -23.85
CA ILE A 54 -14.54 0.65 -22.67
C ILE A 54 -13.69 0.40 -21.42
N ASN A 55 -13.25 -0.85 -21.19
CA ASN A 55 -12.42 -1.21 -20.04
C ASN A 55 -11.08 -0.46 -20.05
N ASN A 56 -10.42 -0.35 -21.20
CA ASN A 56 -9.17 0.41 -21.32
C ASN A 56 -9.39 1.91 -21.08
N SER A 57 -10.46 2.50 -21.64
CA SER A 57 -10.83 3.89 -21.39
C SER A 57 -11.08 4.14 -19.90
N ARG A 58 -11.80 3.23 -19.22
CA ARG A 58 -12.06 3.30 -17.78
C ARG A 58 -10.77 3.18 -16.96
N ARG A 59 -9.87 2.25 -17.30
CA ARG A 59 -8.56 2.09 -16.61
C ARG A 59 -7.66 3.32 -16.81
N MET A 60 -7.70 3.97 -17.97
CA MET A 60 -7.01 5.25 -18.20
C MET A 60 -7.60 6.39 -17.37
N GLN A 61 -8.93 6.48 -17.27
CA GLN A 61 -9.61 7.46 -16.42
C GLN A 61 -9.28 7.23 -14.93
N MET A 62 -9.32 5.97 -14.46
CA MET A 62 -8.90 5.62 -13.10
C MET A 62 -7.45 6.00 -12.85
N LYS A 63 -6.48 5.61 -13.71
CA LYS A 63 -5.07 6.00 -13.53
C LYS A 63 -4.90 7.52 -13.43
N SER A 64 -5.55 8.30 -14.29
CA SER A 64 -5.48 9.77 -14.23
C SER A 64 -6.12 10.37 -12.97
N ALA A 65 -7.14 9.73 -12.41
CA ALA A 65 -7.80 10.17 -11.18
C ALA A 65 -6.99 9.76 -9.93
N THR A 66 -6.39 8.56 -9.94
CA THR A 66 -5.49 8.07 -8.89
C THR A 66 -4.26 8.95 -8.71
N VAL A 67 -3.68 9.52 -9.78
CA VAL A 67 -2.57 10.50 -9.65
C VAL A 67 -3.01 11.73 -8.85
N ALA A 68 -4.11 12.38 -9.27
CA ALA A 68 -4.59 13.59 -8.58
C ALA A 68 -5.03 13.32 -7.12
N ALA A 69 -5.51 12.11 -6.83
CA ALA A 69 -5.80 11.67 -5.46
C ALA A 69 -4.53 11.33 -4.65
N ALA A 70 -3.49 10.81 -5.30
CA ALA A 70 -2.20 10.58 -4.66
C ALA A 70 -1.57 11.91 -4.23
N ASP A 71 -1.53 12.90 -5.12
CA ASP A 71 -1.00 14.23 -4.82
C ASP A 71 -1.72 14.85 -3.60
N GLN A 72 -3.06 14.77 -3.55
CA GLN A 72 -3.88 15.25 -2.42
C GLN A 72 -3.67 14.46 -1.12
N PHE A 73 -3.49 13.14 -1.20
CA PHE A 73 -3.24 12.32 -0.01
C PHE A 73 -1.83 12.52 0.53
N MET A 74 -0.82 12.68 -0.33
CA MET A 74 0.54 13.01 0.09
C MET A 74 0.62 14.43 0.69
N GLU A 75 -0.10 15.41 0.14
CA GLU A 75 -0.26 16.75 0.76
C GLU A 75 -0.85 16.63 2.17
N HIS A 76 -1.94 15.86 2.33
CA HIS A 76 -2.55 15.57 3.63
C HIS A 76 -1.54 14.96 4.62
N LEU A 77 -0.80 13.92 4.24
CA LEU A 77 0.25 13.30 5.08
C LEU A 77 1.37 14.26 5.48
N THR A 78 1.74 15.23 4.63
CA THR A 78 2.73 16.27 4.97
C THR A 78 2.18 17.41 5.81
N SER A 79 0.84 17.52 5.93
CA SER A 79 0.14 18.56 6.68
C SER A 79 -0.45 18.09 8.02
N ASP A 80 -0.20 16.82 8.39
CA ASP A 80 -0.71 16.23 9.63
C ASP A 80 -0.20 17.04 10.85
N PRO A 81 -1.03 17.35 11.88
CA PRO A 81 -0.64 18.29 12.95
C PRO A 81 0.54 17.86 13.84
N SER A 82 1.02 16.62 13.70
CA SER A 82 2.35 16.18 14.19
C SER A 82 3.52 16.98 13.61
N ALA A 83 3.30 17.81 12.58
CA ALA A 83 4.24 18.86 12.20
C ALA A 83 4.41 20.00 13.26
N GLY A 84 3.81 19.87 14.45
CA GLY A 84 4.22 20.53 15.68
C GLY A 84 3.49 21.83 16.05
N GLY A 85 2.52 21.71 16.97
CA GLY A 85 2.01 22.83 17.80
C GLY A 85 0.98 23.76 17.13
N ASP A 86 0.01 24.21 17.94
CA ASP A 86 -1.05 25.17 17.57
C ASP A 86 -1.93 24.76 16.37
N ALA A 87 -2.71 23.69 16.54
CA ALA A 87 -3.80 23.30 15.63
C ALA A 87 -5.00 24.30 15.69
N GLN A 88 -4.79 25.56 15.31
CA GLN A 88 -5.84 26.59 15.28
C GLN A 88 -5.89 27.38 13.96
N GLY A 89 -6.38 26.71 12.91
CA GLY A 89 -7.13 27.37 11.83
C GLY A 89 -6.53 27.36 10.42
N MET A 90 -6.57 26.21 9.73
CA MET A 90 -6.44 26.13 8.25
C MET A 90 -7.46 25.18 7.58
N ALA A 91 -8.72 25.16 8.04
CA ALA A 91 -9.79 24.35 7.43
C ALA A 91 -10.58 25.04 6.28
N ALA A 92 -10.28 26.31 5.95
CA ALA A 92 -11.26 27.19 5.29
C ALA A 92 -11.11 27.45 3.77
N ASP A 93 -9.93 27.26 3.17
CA ASP A 93 -9.61 27.90 1.86
C ASP A 93 -9.53 26.94 0.64
N ALA A 94 -9.89 25.65 0.81
CA ALA A 94 -9.86 24.66 -0.28
C ALA A 94 -11.08 24.71 -1.23
N ALA A 95 -12.18 25.37 -0.84
CA ALA A 95 -13.47 25.33 -1.54
C ALA A 95 -13.78 26.56 -2.44
N GLY A 96 -12.75 27.21 -2.99
CA GLY A 96 -12.85 28.59 -3.50
C GLY A 96 -12.84 28.85 -5.02
N LEU A 97 -12.50 27.90 -5.90
CA LEU A 97 -12.03 28.22 -7.27
C LEU A 97 -13.08 28.20 -8.41
N ALA A 98 -14.34 28.58 -8.16
CA ALA A 98 -15.39 28.60 -9.21
C ALA A 98 -16.48 29.69 -9.04
N GLY A 99 -16.09 30.98 -8.94
CA GLY A 99 -17.04 32.10 -8.84
C GLY A 99 -16.50 33.43 -9.39
N ALA A 100 -17.38 34.35 -9.78
CA ALA A 100 -16.99 35.59 -10.45
C ALA A 100 -17.51 36.87 -9.78
N SER A 101 -16.64 37.90 -9.77
CA SER A 101 -16.92 39.35 -9.76
C SER A 101 -17.64 40.01 -8.58
N GLU A 102 -17.00 41.08 -8.08
CA GLU A 102 -17.58 42.33 -7.53
C GLU A 102 -18.65 42.26 -6.41
N ALA A 103 -18.27 42.61 -5.16
CA ALA A 103 -18.80 43.81 -4.48
C ALA A 103 -18.15 44.14 -3.10
N MET A 104 -17.39 45.24 -3.07
CA MET A 104 -17.50 46.36 -2.12
C MET A 104 -18.19 46.16 -0.74
N GLY A 105 -17.43 46.29 0.35
CA GLY A 105 -17.94 46.70 1.67
C GLY A 105 -17.25 46.02 2.85
N GLY A 106 -16.71 46.79 3.81
CA GLY A 106 -15.97 46.23 4.95
C GLY A 106 -16.38 46.80 6.31
N PHE A 107 -16.26 45.93 7.32
CA PHE A 107 -16.10 46.20 8.75
C PHE A 107 -15.07 45.15 9.26
N GLY A 108 -14.35 45.34 10.37
CA GLY A 108 -14.42 46.42 11.34
C GLY A 108 -14.69 45.93 12.76
N SER A 109 -13.82 45.04 13.26
CA SER A 109 -13.71 44.60 14.67
C SER A 109 -12.21 44.36 14.89
N GLU A 110 -11.51 45.16 15.70
CA GLU A 110 -11.49 45.16 17.18
C GLU A 110 -10.80 43.92 17.77
N ASP A 111 -9.46 43.98 17.64
CA ASP A 111 -8.43 43.54 18.58
C ASP A 111 -8.94 43.29 20.02
N GLY A 112 -8.68 42.09 20.53
CA GLY A 112 -9.21 41.58 21.79
C GLY A 112 -8.30 40.54 22.43
N GLY A 113 -7.01 40.87 22.59
CA GLY A 113 -6.03 39.98 23.20
C GLY A 113 -6.42 39.52 24.60
N ALA A 114 -6.69 38.23 24.75
CA ALA A 114 -6.71 37.54 26.03
C ALA A 114 -5.31 37.00 26.31
N GLU A 115 -4.75 37.34 27.48
CA GLU A 115 -3.47 36.78 27.93
C GLU A 115 -3.71 35.33 28.39
N GLY A 116 -3.38 34.36 27.53
CA GLY A 116 -3.36 32.94 27.90
C GLY A 116 -2.29 32.68 28.97
N GLU A 117 -2.69 32.01 30.05
CA GLU A 117 -1.78 31.64 31.14
C GLU A 117 -0.90 30.48 30.68
N VAL A 118 0.37 30.76 30.35
CA VAL A 118 1.32 29.74 29.91
C VAL A 118 1.63 28.80 31.08
N THR A 119 1.12 27.58 31.00
CA THR A 119 1.46 26.47 31.90
C THR A 119 2.92 26.06 31.70
N GLU A 120 3.80 26.52 32.59
CA GLU A 120 5.15 25.95 32.70
C GLU A 120 5.07 24.51 33.24
N GLY A 121 5.52 23.50 32.49
CA GLY A 121 6.03 22.28 33.13
C GLY A 121 5.76 20.91 32.52
N GLU A 122 5.10 20.79 31.37
CA GLU A 122 5.16 19.53 30.61
C GLU A 122 6.34 19.55 29.64
N ALA A 123 6.96 18.38 29.45
CA ALA A 123 7.83 18.16 28.30
C ALA A 123 6.97 18.20 27.03
N PRO A 124 7.52 18.54 25.84
CA PRO A 124 6.82 18.20 24.61
C PRO A 124 6.54 16.69 24.64
N ALA A 125 5.27 16.31 24.54
CA ALA A 125 4.89 14.90 24.48
C ALA A 125 5.69 14.24 23.36
N GLU A 126 6.27 13.06 23.63
CA GLU A 126 6.94 12.33 22.56
C GLU A 126 5.86 11.88 21.59
N GLU A 127 5.96 12.41 20.37
CA GLU A 127 4.92 12.29 19.36
C GLU A 127 4.80 10.85 18.85
N ALA A 128 3.83 10.12 19.39
CA ALA A 128 3.51 8.76 19.01
C ALA A 128 2.65 8.72 17.75
N ASP A 129 2.88 7.73 16.91
CA ASP A 129 2.02 7.37 15.79
C ASP A 129 1.05 6.29 16.23
N SER A 130 -0.24 6.49 15.93
CA SER A 130 -1.32 5.63 16.38
C SER A 130 -2.31 5.26 15.28
N LEU A 131 -3.09 4.21 15.53
CA LEU A 131 -4.22 3.82 14.67
C LEU A 131 -5.41 4.80 14.69
N MET A 132 -5.35 5.85 15.54
CA MET A 132 -6.33 6.93 15.66
C MET A 132 -5.96 8.18 14.85
N ASP A 133 -4.75 8.27 14.30
CA ASP A 133 -4.22 9.45 13.61
C ASP A 133 -4.95 9.74 12.28
N ALA A 134 -4.76 10.95 11.73
CA ALA A 134 -5.39 11.31 10.46
C ALA A 134 -4.83 10.53 9.27
N TRP A 135 -3.53 10.17 9.26
CA TRP A 135 -2.94 9.31 8.24
C TRP A 135 -3.53 7.88 8.19
N ALA A 136 -3.93 7.35 9.35
CA ALA A 136 -4.45 5.98 9.50
C ALA A 136 -5.92 5.83 9.09
N LYS A 137 -6.63 6.95 8.88
CA LYS A 137 -8.06 7.02 8.56
C LYS A 137 -8.30 7.04 7.03
N PRO A 138 -9.08 6.11 6.45
CA PRO A 138 -9.28 6.05 5.00
C PRO A 138 -9.96 7.28 4.39
N MET A 139 -9.21 8.05 3.61
CA MET A 139 -9.69 9.21 2.86
C MET A 139 -10.43 8.76 1.59
N ARG A 140 -11.63 9.29 1.38
CA ARG A 140 -12.51 9.05 0.24
C ARG A 140 -12.56 10.30 -0.64
N ILE A 141 -12.27 10.14 -1.93
CA ILE A 141 -12.22 11.23 -2.92
C ILE A 141 -13.09 10.85 -4.13
N GLN A 142 -14.07 11.69 -4.47
CA GLN A 142 -14.97 11.46 -5.60
C GLN A 142 -14.57 12.29 -6.83
N ILE A 143 -14.03 11.65 -7.86
CA ILE A 143 -13.60 12.29 -9.11
C ILE A 143 -14.57 11.90 -10.23
N GLY A 144 -15.69 12.60 -10.29
CA GLY A 144 -16.77 12.35 -11.26
C GLY A 144 -17.50 11.03 -10.97
N GLU A 145 -17.40 10.06 -11.87
CA GLU A 145 -17.95 8.70 -11.70
C GLU A 145 -16.99 7.75 -10.94
N ILE A 146 -15.78 8.21 -10.60
CA ILE A 146 -14.76 7.40 -9.91
C ILE A 146 -14.79 7.73 -8.42
N GLN A 147 -15.05 6.72 -7.60
CA GLN A 147 -14.76 6.75 -6.17
C GLN A 147 -13.31 6.29 -5.96
N ILE A 148 -12.56 7.02 -5.16
CA ILE A 148 -11.20 6.66 -4.74
C ILE A 148 -11.19 6.54 -3.22
N THR A 149 -10.58 5.48 -2.70
CA THR A 149 -10.22 5.37 -1.27
C THR A 149 -8.69 5.33 -1.17
N ALA A 150 -8.11 6.14 -0.30
CA ALA A 150 -6.69 6.21 -0.01
C ALA A 150 -6.42 6.09 1.49
N TRP A 151 -5.37 5.40 1.89
CA TRP A 151 -4.90 5.36 3.29
C TRP A 151 -3.42 5.02 3.35
N ALA A 152 -2.79 5.34 4.48
CA ALA A 152 -1.46 4.83 4.82
C ALA A 152 -1.58 3.64 5.79
N GLU A 153 -0.76 2.63 5.55
CA GLU A 153 -0.43 1.57 6.48
C GLU A 153 1.01 1.79 6.97
N ASP A 154 1.21 1.60 8.26
CA ASP A 154 2.52 1.67 8.88
C ASP A 154 3.37 0.42 8.56
N GLU A 155 4.64 0.62 8.18
CA GLU A 155 5.62 -0.45 7.98
C GLU A 155 6.53 -0.64 9.20
N ASN A 156 6.64 0.34 10.10
CA ASN A 156 7.19 0.15 11.45
C ASN A 156 6.27 -0.72 12.32
N ALA A 157 5.00 -0.89 11.96
CA ALA A 157 4.12 -1.93 12.52
C ALA A 157 4.61 -3.38 12.29
N LYS A 158 5.58 -3.58 11.38
CA LYS A 158 5.91 -4.91 10.81
C LYS A 158 7.32 -5.36 11.19
N PHE A 159 7.52 -6.67 11.33
CA PHE A 159 8.83 -7.25 11.59
C PHE A 159 9.72 -7.17 10.35
N ASN A 160 10.93 -6.63 10.49
CA ASN A 160 11.84 -6.41 9.37
C ASN A 160 12.67 -7.66 9.05
N LEU A 161 12.48 -8.24 7.86
CA LEU A 161 13.17 -9.46 7.40
C LEU A 161 14.69 -9.29 7.26
N LEU A 162 15.20 -8.07 7.08
CA LEU A 162 16.64 -7.82 6.96
C LEU A 162 17.39 -8.00 8.29
N SER A 163 16.67 -8.09 9.42
CA SER A 163 17.23 -8.54 10.71
C SER A 163 17.84 -9.95 10.64
N LEU A 164 17.30 -10.82 9.76
CA LEU A 164 17.76 -12.19 9.53
C LEU A 164 19.15 -12.27 8.86
N ILE A 165 19.69 -11.15 8.36
CA ILE A 165 21.06 -11.03 7.83
C ILE A 165 21.90 -10.00 8.59
N SER A 166 21.59 -9.75 9.87
CA SER A 166 22.46 -8.96 10.74
C SER A 166 23.87 -9.56 10.83
N GLU A 167 24.89 -8.71 10.90
CA GLU A 167 26.28 -9.12 11.15
C GLU A 167 26.45 -9.71 12.56
N ASP A 168 25.63 -9.25 13.52
CA ASP A 168 25.56 -9.77 14.88
C ASP A 168 24.84 -11.14 14.90
N GLU A 169 25.56 -12.16 15.36
CA GLU A 169 25.10 -13.55 15.41
C GLU A 169 24.06 -13.80 16.51
N ASP A 170 24.21 -13.17 17.68
CA ASP A 170 23.26 -13.32 18.79
C ASP A 170 21.93 -12.62 18.44
N TYR A 171 21.99 -11.41 17.85
CA TYR A 171 20.80 -10.70 17.35
C TYR A 171 20.13 -11.45 16.19
N ARG A 172 20.89 -12.03 15.26
CA ARG A 172 20.34 -12.81 14.14
C ARG A 172 19.61 -14.06 14.61
N ASP A 173 20.13 -14.76 15.62
CA ASP A 173 19.45 -15.92 16.22
C ASP A 173 18.20 -15.53 17.04
N ILE A 174 18.16 -14.32 17.62
CA ILE A 174 16.92 -13.74 18.20
C ILE A 174 15.92 -13.40 17.09
N ALA A 175 16.37 -12.73 16.01
CA ALA A 175 15.55 -12.35 14.87
C ALA A 175 14.92 -13.59 14.18
N ARG A 176 15.69 -14.67 13.98
CA ARG A 176 15.17 -15.93 13.45
C ARG A 176 14.04 -16.48 14.30
N ARG A 177 14.22 -16.57 15.62
CA ARG A 177 13.18 -17.10 16.51
C ARG A 177 11.95 -16.21 16.54
N ARG A 178 12.11 -14.87 16.55
CA ARG A 178 10.99 -13.93 16.43
C ARG A 178 10.22 -14.16 15.11
N PHE A 179 10.92 -14.32 13.98
CA PHE A 179 10.29 -14.65 12.69
C PHE A 179 9.52 -15.99 12.71
N GLU A 180 10.13 -17.06 13.23
CA GLU A 180 9.47 -18.37 13.39
C GLU A 180 8.24 -18.28 14.33
N SER A 181 8.33 -17.51 15.42
CA SER A 181 7.25 -17.30 16.39
C SER A 181 6.09 -16.45 15.85
N ILE A 182 6.35 -15.48 14.97
CA ILE A 182 5.32 -14.69 14.28
C ILE A 182 4.57 -15.55 13.26
N LEU A 183 5.27 -16.42 12.51
CA LEU A 183 4.63 -17.35 11.58
C LEU A 183 3.71 -18.34 12.30
N ASP A 184 4.19 -18.92 13.41
CA ASP A 184 3.46 -19.82 14.33
C ASP A 184 2.26 -19.16 15.06
N ARG A 185 1.99 -17.86 14.80
CA ARG A 185 0.83 -17.10 15.31
C ARG A 185 0.02 -16.42 14.21
N LEU A 186 0.44 -16.49 12.96
CA LEU A 186 -0.18 -15.74 11.86
C LEU A 186 -1.65 -16.13 11.65
N ARG A 187 -2.00 -17.38 11.97
CA ARG A 187 -3.29 -18.02 11.68
C ARG A 187 -3.77 -19.02 12.75
N ASP A 188 -3.30 -18.95 14.00
CA ASP A 188 -3.63 -19.89 15.13
C ASP A 188 -5.16 -20.01 15.39
N GLU A 189 -5.94 -19.00 15.02
CA GLU A 189 -7.41 -18.97 15.14
C GLU A 189 -8.14 -19.57 13.92
N HIS A 190 -7.43 -20.16 12.95
CA HIS A 190 -7.98 -20.59 11.65
C HIS A 190 -7.59 -22.02 11.24
N ASP A 191 -8.41 -22.65 10.38
CA ASP A 191 -8.15 -24.00 9.82
C ASP A 191 -6.90 -24.06 8.90
N GLU A 192 -6.32 -22.91 8.53
CA GLU A 192 -5.12 -22.76 7.69
C GLU A 192 -3.87 -22.33 8.49
N ASP A 193 -3.79 -22.72 9.76
CA ASP A 193 -2.65 -22.41 10.62
C ASP A 193 -1.31 -22.99 10.14
N LEU A 194 -0.21 -22.25 10.41
CA LEU A 194 1.16 -22.68 10.16
C LEU A 194 1.76 -23.25 11.44
N SER A 195 1.99 -24.57 11.50
CA SER A 195 2.69 -25.13 12.64
C SER A 195 4.13 -24.62 12.72
N SER A 196 4.70 -24.50 13.93
CA SER A 196 6.14 -24.28 14.18
C SER A 196 7.10 -25.06 13.26
N ALA A 197 6.73 -26.25 12.79
CA ALA A 197 7.54 -27.03 11.84
C ALA A 197 7.52 -26.42 10.42
N ASP A 198 6.38 -25.95 9.96
CA ASP A 198 6.20 -25.31 8.65
C ASP A 198 6.79 -23.89 8.68
N ALA A 199 6.59 -23.16 9.79
CA ALA A 199 7.23 -21.88 10.07
C ALA A 199 8.76 -21.96 9.99
N SER A 200 9.37 -22.98 10.59
CA SER A 200 10.82 -23.19 10.55
C SER A 200 11.33 -23.61 9.16
N ILE A 201 10.53 -24.32 8.37
CA ILE A 201 10.84 -24.62 6.95
C ILE A 201 10.85 -23.33 6.11
N ILE A 202 9.87 -22.44 6.30
CA ILE A 202 9.83 -21.14 5.61
C ILE A 202 11.02 -20.26 6.05
N ALA A 203 11.40 -20.29 7.34
CA ALA A 203 12.57 -19.59 7.86
C ALA A 203 13.90 -20.10 7.25
N ASP A 204 14.09 -21.41 7.16
CA ASP A 204 15.27 -22.00 6.50
C ASP A 204 15.33 -21.65 5.00
N GLN A 205 14.19 -21.67 4.28
CA GLN A 205 14.13 -21.26 2.87
C GLN A 205 14.44 -19.78 2.66
N LEU A 206 13.91 -18.92 3.55
CA LEU A 206 14.19 -17.48 3.52
C LEU A 206 15.66 -17.18 3.80
N LEU A 207 16.28 -17.89 4.74
CA LEU A 207 17.72 -17.80 5.00
C LEU A 207 18.55 -18.31 3.82
N GLU A 208 18.20 -19.44 3.18
CA GLU A 208 18.91 -19.95 1.99
C GLU A 208 18.82 -18.98 0.80
N TRP A 209 17.69 -18.28 0.66
CA TRP A 209 17.49 -17.19 -0.31
C TRP A 209 18.33 -15.94 0.01
N LEU A 210 18.34 -15.52 1.28
CA LEU A 210 19.08 -14.35 1.78
C LEU A 210 20.61 -14.56 1.81
N GLU A 211 21.08 -15.80 1.98
CA GLU A 211 22.47 -16.19 1.74
C GLU A 211 22.79 -16.36 0.25
N GLY A 212 21.78 -16.31 -0.62
CA GLY A 212 21.94 -16.37 -2.07
C GLY A 212 22.46 -17.70 -2.61
N GLN A 213 22.37 -18.80 -1.83
CA GLN A 213 22.83 -20.13 -2.24
C GLN A 213 21.98 -20.72 -3.37
N THR A 214 20.69 -20.34 -3.42
CA THR A 214 19.69 -20.79 -4.41
C THR A 214 19.65 -19.94 -5.70
N ARG A 215 20.38 -18.82 -5.77
CA ARG A 215 20.32 -17.89 -6.91
C ARG A 215 21.11 -18.40 -8.12
N ASP A 216 20.41 -18.64 -9.23
CA ASP A 216 20.92 -19.28 -10.45
C ASP A 216 20.78 -18.39 -11.70
N GLU A 217 20.79 -18.97 -12.91
CA GLU A 217 20.56 -18.21 -14.17
C GLU A 217 19.10 -17.72 -14.33
N ASN A 218 18.14 -18.28 -13.61
CA ASN A 218 16.73 -17.86 -13.61
C ASN A 218 16.48 -16.76 -12.55
N TYR A 219 17.17 -16.83 -11.42
CA TYR A 219 17.16 -15.82 -10.36
C TYR A 219 18.56 -15.19 -10.15
N PRO A 220 19.06 -14.42 -11.14
CA PRO A 220 20.40 -13.86 -11.09
C PRO A 220 20.56 -12.82 -9.98
N TYR A 221 21.80 -12.61 -9.55
CA TYR A 221 22.11 -11.52 -8.61
C TYR A 221 21.73 -10.16 -9.20
N PRO A 222 21.07 -9.29 -8.42
CA PRO A 222 20.62 -7.98 -8.86
C PRO A 222 21.81 -7.08 -9.21
N LEU A 223 21.67 -6.27 -10.26
CA LEU A 223 22.70 -5.32 -10.71
C LEU A 223 22.78 -4.09 -9.78
N ARG A 224 23.36 -4.30 -8.59
CA ARG A 224 23.67 -3.25 -7.60
C ARG A 224 24.76 -2.32 -8.15
N LYS A 225 24.60 -1.01 -7.93
CA LYS A 225 25.60 0.01 -8.32
C LYS A 225 26.85 0.01 -7.42
N SER A 226 26.77 -0.63 -6.27
CA SER A 226 27.77 -0.59 -5.20
C SER A 226 27.73 -1.88 -4.37
N THR A 227 27.96 -3.04 -5.01
CA THR A 227 28.29 -4.26 -4.26
C THR A 227 29.73 -4.17 -3.78
N PRO A 228 30.04 -4.35 -2.48
CA PRO A 228 31.38 -4.72 -2.05
C PRO A 228 31.74 -6.07 -2.68
N GLU A 229 32.99 -6.26 -3.16
CA GLU A 229 33.43 -7.55 -3.73
C GLU A 229 33.40 -8.71 -2.71
N GLU A 230 33.21 -8.39 -1.42
CA GLU A 230 33.18 -9.31 -0.29
C GLU A 230 31.74 -9.61 0.24
N GLN A 231 30.69 -8.92 -0.25
CA GLN A 231 29.33 -9.10 0.27
C GLN A 231 28.67 -10.37 -0.29
N THR A 232 28.59 -11.41 0.52
CA THR A 232 27.98 -12.70 0.18
C THR A 232 26.44 -12.72 0.21
N HIS A 233 25.81 -11.82 0.97
CA HIS A 233 24.37 -11.86 1.21
C HIS A 233 23.53 -11.21 0.11
N ALA A 234 22.46 -11.90 -0.25
CA ALA A 234 21.47 -11.51 -1.24
C ALA A 234 20.27 -10.83 -0.56
N SER A 235 20.43 -9.56 -0.15
CA SER A 235 19.33 -8.78 0.43
C SER A 235 18.13 -8.69 -0.53
N ILE A 236 16.93 -8.93 0.02
CA ILE A 236 15.63 -8.73 -0.62
C ILE A 236 15.37 -7.23 -0.88
N TYR A 237 14.65 -6.90 -1.95
CA TYR A 237 14.24 -5.52 -2.26
C TYR A 237 12.81 -5.18 -1.85
N CYS A 238 11.90 -6.15 -1.87
CA CYS A 238 10.49 -5.93 -1.57
C CYS A 238 9.87 -7.22 -0.99
N PRO A 239 8.85 -7.14 -0.10
CA PRO A 239 8.32 -8.33 0.57
C PRO A 239 7.76 -9.39 -0.39
N GLU A 240 7.35 -9.00 -1.59
CA GLU A 240 6.84 -9.87 -2.65
C GLU A 240 7.88 -10.92 -3.14
N GLU A 241 9.19 -10.78 -2.83
CA GLU A 241 10.17 -11.85 -3.04
C GLU A 241 9.85 -13.12 -2.20
N LEU A 242 9.03 -13.04 -1.14
CA LEU A 242 8.57 -14.21 -0.40
C LEU A 242 7.77 -15.20 -1.28
N LEU A 243 7.09 -14.73 -2.33
CA LEU A 243 6.38 -15.57 -3.31
C LEU A 243 7.34 -16.41 -4.21
N LEU A 244 8.65 -16.29 -4.02
CA LEU A 244 9.67 -17.12 -4.68
C LEU A 244 10.10 -18.32 -3.82
N LEU A 245 9.69 -18.37 -2.55
CA LEU A 245 9.93 -19.52 -1.65
C LEU A 245 8.96 -20.67 -2.00
N ALA A 246 9.39 -21.91 -1.80
CA ALA A 246 8.69 -23.08 -2.35
C ALA A 246 7.37 -23.39 -1.63
N ASP A 247 7.28 -23.07 -0.34
CA ASP A 247 6.12 -23.30 0.52
C ASP A 247 5.33 -22.00 0.82
N VAL A 248 5.54 -20.94 0.04
CA VAL A 248 4.75 -19.68 0.11
C VAL A 248 3.92 -19.52 -1.18
N ASN A 249 2.59 -19.48 -1.03
CA ASN A 249 1.62 -19.23 -2.10
C ASN A 249 0.94 -17.86 -1.93
N GLU A 250 0.17 -17.45 -2.95
CA GLU A 250 -0.67 -16.24 -2.91
C GLU A 250 -1.65 -16.27 -1.72
N ASP A 251 -2.17 -17.44 -1.36
CA ASP A 251 -3.15 -17.61 -0.27
C ASP A 251 -2.54 -17.37 1.13
N LEU A 252 -1.25 -17.65 1.32
CA LEU A 252 -0.50 -17.34 2.55
C LEU A 252 0.07 -15.92 2.54
N TYR A 253 0.51 -15.43 1.37
CA TYR A 253 1.19 -14.15 1.26
C TYR A 253 0.23 -12.94 1.36
N PHE A 254 -0.95 -13.02 0.75
CA PHE A 254 -1.99 -11.98 0.84
C PHE A 254 -3.03 -12.29 1.94
N ASP A 255 -3.69 -11.25 2.45
CA ASP A 255 -4.83 -11.39 3.36
C ASP A 255 -5.97 -12.17 2.69
N GLN A 256 -6.53 -13.16 3.39
CA GLN A 256 -7.69 -13.92 2.91
C GLN A 256 -8.95 -13.55 3.67
N LYS A 257 -10.03 -13.27 2.93
CA LYS A 257 -11.38 -13.17 3.50
C LYS A 257 -11.96 -14.58 3.63
N LEU A 258 -12.22 -15.00 4.87
CA LEU A 258 -12.81 -16.28 5.21
C LEU A 258 -14.36 -16.20 5.17
N ASP A 259 -15.02 -17.29 5.55
CA ASP A 259 -16.46 -17.28 5.84
C ASP A 259 -16.77 -16.40 7.09
N ASP A 260 -18.03 -15.99 7.25
CA ASP A 260 -18.56 -15.23 8.40
C ASP A 260 -17.85 -13.89 8.76
N GLU A 261 -17.33 -13.18 7.74
CA GLU A 261 -16.62 -11.88 7.85
C GLU A 261 -15.24 -11.90 8.53
N LEU A 262 -14.68 -13.06 8.87
CA LEU A 262 -13.32 -13.18 9.41
C LEU A 262 -12.23 -13.06 8.32
N PHE A 263 -11.02 -12.71 8.74
CA PHE A 263 -9.84 -12.59 7.87
C PHE A 263 -8.62 -13.31 8.43
N ALA A 264 -7.94 -14.08 7.59
CA ALA A 264 -6.60 -14.57 7.85
C ALA A 264 -5.56 -13.58 7.33
N LEU A 265 -4.59 -13.20 8.17
CA LEU A 265 -3.51 -12.29 7.80
C LEU A 265 -2.59 -12.89 6.73
N GLY A 266 -2.16 -12.06 5.79
CA GLY A 266 -1.08 -12.37 4.86
C GLY A 266 0.32 -12.10 5.43
N LEU A 267 1.35 -12.72 4.85
CA LEU A 267 2.77 -12.40 5.17
C LEU A 267 3.10 -10.91 4.98
N GLU A 268 2.49 -10.24 3.99
CA GLU A 268 2.66 -8.80 3.74
C GLU A 268 2.15 -7.91 4.90
N SER A 269 1.29 -8.45 5.76
CA SER A 269 0.80 -7.75 6.95
C SER A 269 1.82 -7.65 8.06
N VAL A 270 2.60 -8.70 8.25
CA VAL A 270 3.44 -8.88 9.44
C VAL A 270 4.92 -8.66 9.14
N PHE A 271 5.32 -8.62 7.87
CA PHE A 271 6.71 -8.51 7.45
C PHE A 271 6.99 -7.32 6.53
N THR A 272 8.16 -6.70 6.72
CA THR A 272 8.68 -5.59 5.91
C THR A 272 10.16 -5.78 5.57
N VAL A 273 10.68 -4.96 4.66
CA VAL A 273 12.12 -4.79 4.40
C VAL A 273 12.55 -3.31 4.44
N TRP A 274 11.62 -2.41 4.79
CA TRP A 274 11.79 -0.98 4.52
C TRP A 274 12.27 -0.15 5.72
N THR A 275 12.21 -0.67 6.95
CA THR A 275 12.44 0.13 8.17
C THR A 275 13.91 0.24 8.60
N SER A 276 14.81 -0.59 8.07
CA SER A 276 16.23 -0.63 8.44
C SER A 276 17.10 0.35 7.61
N LEU A 277 16.58 1.56 7.35
CA LEU A 277 17.20 2.56 6.48
C LEU A 277 18.17 3.48 7.24
N ALA A 278 19.46 3.19 7.14
CA ALA A 278 20.52 4.12 7.56
C ALA A 278 20.87 5.10 6.43
N PHE A 279 20.38 6.34 6.50
CA PHE A 279 20.74 7.41 5.56
C PHE A 279 22.04 8.11 5.97
N GLN A 280 23.17 7.68 5.40
CA GLN A 280 24.44 8.41 5.58
C GLN A 280 24.36 9.79 4.88
N PRO A 281 24.51 10.92 5.59
CA PRO A 281 24.54 12.24 4.96
C PRO A 281 25.81 12.40 4.10
N PRO A 282 25.75 13.16 2.99
CA PRO A 282 26.93 13.41 2.17
C PRO A 282 27.93 14.26 2.95
N ASP A 283 29.18 13.80 3.04
CA ASP A 283 30.25 14.44 3.81
C ASP A 283 30.32 15.96 3.54
N SER A 284 30.00 16.76 4.56
CA SER A 284 29.84 18.21 4.45
C SER A 284 31.16 18.99 4.45
N ASP A 285 32.26 18.34 4.05
CA ASP A 285 33.63 18.87 4.15
C ASP A 285 34.32 19.04 2.78
N GLY A 286 34.53 20.30 2.41
CA GLY A 286 35.16 20.66 1.14
C GLY A 286 36.69 20.52 1.19
N GLN A 287 37.22 19.59 0.39
CA GLN A 287 38.65 19.49 0.00
C GLN A 287 39.65 19.13 1.12
N SER A 288 39.72 17.84 1.47
CA SER A 288 40.98 17.20 1.87
C SER A 288 41.52 16.28 0.75
N ALA A 289 41.87 16.87 -0.39
CA ALA A 289 42.72 16.21 -1.39
C ALA A 289 44.18 16.17 -0.87
N GLY A 290 44.41 15.40 0.19
CA GLY A 290 45.57 15.51 1.08
C GLY A 290 46.56 14.35 0.99
N ALA A 291 47.50 14.46 0.04
CA ALA A 291 48.79 13.76 0.05
C ALA A 291 48.79 12.23 0.24
N SER A 292 48.47 11.49 -0.82
CA SER A 292 49.28 10.30 -1.14
C SER A 292 50.65 10.76 -1.67
N GLU A 293 51.71 10.56 -0.87
CA GLU A 293 53.08 10.71 -1.37
C GLU A 293 53.44 9.53 -2.28
N GLU A 294 54.27 9.83 -3.29
CA GLU A 294 55.03 8.99 -4.25
C GLU A 294 54.93 7.45 -4.10
N GLU A 295 54.68 6.66 -5.15
CA GLU A 295 55.35 6.74 -6.46
C GLU A 295 54.41 6.81 -7.68
N ALA A 296 54.72 7.70 -8.63
CA ALA A 296 54.13 7.71 -9.97
C ALA A 296 55.14 7.22 -11.02
N THR A 297 54.77 6.20 -11.80
CA THR A 297 55.51 5.78 -13.01
C THR A 297 54.72 6.18 -14.27
N PRO A 298 55.19 7.15 -15.09
CA PRO A 298 54.35 7.77 -16.13
C PRO A 298 54.58 7.20 -17.55
N GLN A 299 53.60 6.46 -18.09
CA GLN A 299 53.46 6.08 -19.51
C GLN A 299 52.05 5.52 -19.78
N GLY A 300 51.30 5.85 -20.84
CA GLY A 300 51.47 6.89 -21.87
C GLY A 300 50.67 6.59 -23.16
N ALA A 301 49.91 7.58 -23.67
CA ALA A 301 48.93 7.50 -24.79
C ALA A 301 47.67 6.64 -24.52
N ALA A 302 46.43 6.93 -24.95
CA ALA A 302 45.79 7.83 -25.95
C ALA A 302 45.52 7.23 -27.35
N GLU A 303 44.29 7.45 -27.87
CA GLU A 303 43.72 7.01 -29.17
C GLU A 303 43.55 5.47 -29.32
N ALA A 304 42.59 4.86 -30.05
CA ALA A 304 41.24 5.17 -30.59
C ALA A 304 40.57 3.78 -30.89
N ALA A 305 39.32 3.55 -31.36
CA ALA A 305 38.21 4.31 -31.97
C ALA A 305 36.86 3.72 -31.40
N MET A 306 35.61 3.71 -31.92
CA MET A 306 34.95 3.79 -33.25
C MET A 306 35.26 2.60 -34.21
N GLU A 307 34.33 1.89 -34.86
CA GLU A 307 32.83 1.89 -34.98
C GLU A 307 32.34 0.41 -34.99
N ASP A 308 31.04 0.13 -34.81
CA ASP A 308 30.17 -0.51 -35.84
C ASP A 308 28.69 -0.54 -35.36
N SER A 309 27.76 -0.91 -36.25
CA SER A 309 26.30 -0.95 -36.02
C SER A 309 25.65 -2.12 -36.76
N LEU A 310 24.56 -2.69 -36.22
CA LEU A 310 23.27 -2.85 -36.94
C LEU A 310 22.23 -3.74 -36.21
N ALA A 311 21.02 -3.20 -36.12
CA ALA A 311 19.71 -3.84 -36.29
C ALA A 311 19.42 -5.23 -35.67
N SER A 312 18.50 -5.24 -34.70
CA SER A 312 17.53 -6.31 -34.46
C SER A 312 16.13 -5.69 -34.23
N GLU A 313 15.15 -6.09 -35.03
CA GLU A 313 13.73 -5.71 -34.85
C GLU A 313 13.04 -6.76 -33.96
N GLU A 314 12.48 -6.38 -32.81
CA GLU A 314 11.34 -7.00 -32.09
C GLU A 314 10.69 -5.90 -31.18
N PRO A 315 9.73 -6.14 -30.25
CA PRO A 315 8.36 -5.71 -30.45
C PRO A 315 7.95 -4.48 -29.62
N ILE A 316 6.77 -3.91 -29.94
CA ILE A 316 6.18 -2.79 -29.20
C ILE A 316 5.63 -3.31 -27.86
N ALA A 317 6.43 -3.19 -26.80
CA ALA A 317 6.07 -3.51 -25.42
C ALA A 317 6.25 -2.29 -24.50
N ASP A 318 5.87 -1.10 -24.99
CA ASP A 318 6.23 0.18 -24.39
C ASP A 318 5.02 1.12 -24.34
N ALA A 319 4.30 1.09 -23.20
CA ALA A 319 3.12 1.91 -22.92
C ALA A 319 2.79 1.99 -21.40
N VAL A 320 3.74 1.67 -20.53
CA VAL A 320 3.58 1.67 -19.06
C VAL A 320 4.64 2.51 -18.35
N GLU A 321 5.77 2.82 -19.00
CA GLU A 321 6.86 3.64 -18.43
C GLU A 321 6.56 5.16 -18.40
N GLN A 322 5.29 5.56 -18.62
CA GLN A 322 4.80 6.83 -18.04
C GLN A 322 4.51 6.62 -16.55
N ALA A 323 5.61 6.42 -15.80
CA ALA A 323 5.61 6.50 -14.36
C ALA A 323 5.05 7.85 -13.91
N ILE A 324 4.32 7.82 -12.79
CA ILE A 324 3.97 9.04 -12.05
C ILE A 324 5.30 9.74 -11.71
N PRO A 325 5.49 11.02 -12.04
CA PRO A 325 6.74 11.70 -11.75
C PRO A 325 6.92 11.78 -10.24
N ALA A 326 7.84 10.97 -9.71
CA ALA A 326 8.35 11.14 -8.35
C ALA A 326 9.15 12.44 -8.31
N GLU A 327 8.46 13.58 -8.15
CA GLU A 327 9.04 14.93 -8.01
C GLU A 327 9.63 15.11 -6.59
N GLY A 328 10.51 14.18 -6.25
CA GLY A 328 11.07 13.94 -4.92
C GLY A 328 12.27 13.00 -5.03
N GLY A 329 13.37 13.48 -5.60
CA GLY A 329 14.66 12.80 -5.48
C GLY A 329 15.19 12.88 -4.04
N PHE A 330 16.23 12.10 -3.72
CA PHE A 330 16.83 12.01 -2.37
C PHE A 330 17.42 13.32 -1.77
N SER A 331 17.20 14.47 -2.41
CA SER A 331 17.42 15.80 -1.81
C SER A 331 16.48 16.00 -0.61
N GLY A 332 17.05 15.92 0.59
CA GLY A 332 16.32 15.91 1.87
C GLY A 332 16.52 14.64 2.70
N ALA A 333 16.95 13.52 2.08
CA ALA A 333 17.23 12.27 2.80
C ALA A 333 18.37 12.39 3.83
N ALA A 334 19.22 13.42 3.71
CA ALA A 334 20.32 13.73 4.62
C ALA A 334 20.02 14.89 5.60
N GLU A 335 18.81 15.46 5.56
CA GLU A 335 18.43 16.64 6.35
C GLU A 335 17.26 16.26 7.27
N GLY A 336 17.42 16.39 8.59
CA GLY A 336 16.46 15.96 9.61
C GLY A 336 17.04 14.92 10.56
N ASP A 337 16.24 14.44 11.51
CA ASP A 337 16.68 13.55 12.60
C ASP A 337 17.01 12.12 12.13
N ASP A 338 17.74 11.36 12.94
CA ASP A 338 18.02 9.94 12.70
C ASP A 338 16.73 9.12 12.81
N GLY A 339 16.53 8.18 11.89
CA GLY A 339 15.32 7.36 11.86
C GLY A 339 15.25 6.35 13.02
N ILE A 340 14.03 6.04 13.43
CA ILE A 340 13.64 5.06 14.46
C ILE A 340 14.19 3.66 14.13
N GLY A 341 14.37 3.38 12.84
CA GLY A 341 14.98 2.15 12.36
C GLY A 341 14.05 0.94 12.51
N ALA A 342 14.61 -0.18 12.95
CA ALA A 342 13.93 -1.48 12.98
C ALA A 342 13.10 -1.76 14.25
N LEU A 343 12.85 -0.75 15.09
CA LEU A 343 11.90 -0.88 16.21
C LEU A 343 10.47 -1.00 15.69
N VAL A 344 9.69 -1.86 16.33
CA VAL A 344 8.30 -2.14 15.94
C VAL A 344 7.33 -1.19 16.66
N ASN A 345 6.49 -0.43 15.95
CA ASN A 345 5.50 0.43 16.60
C ASN A 345 4.38 -0.40 17.25
N ILE A 346 4.34 -0.39 18.59
CA ILE A 346 3.39 -1.20 19.38
C ILE A 346 1.93 -0.70 19.30
N ASN A 347 1.70 0.55 18.90
CA ASN A 347 0.35 1.11 18.70
C ASN A 347 -0.33 0.59 17.42
N THR A 348 0.45 0.12 16.46
CA THR A 348 0.01 -0.20 15.09
C THR A 348 0.31 -1.64 14.68
N ALA A 349 1.29 -2.30 15.31
CA ALA A 349 1.73 -3.65 14.98
C ALA A 349 0.61 -4.70 15.06
N PRO A 350 0.38 -5.53 14.02
CA PRO A 350 -0.63 -6.59 14.08
C PRO A 350 -0.37 -7.56 15.24
N ARG A 351 -1.45 -8.05 15.87
CA ARG A 351 -1.42 -9.00 16.98
C ARG A 351 -0.36 -10.12 16.86
N PRO A 352 -0.21 -10.87 15.74
CA PRO A 352 0.85 -11.90 15.62
C PRO A 352 2.29 -11.37 15.72
N VAL A 353 2.55 -10.11 15.32
CA VAL A 353 3.86 -9.46 15.47
C VAL A 353 4.15 -9.19 16.94
N VAL A 354 3.18 -8.59 17.64
CA VAL A 354 3.26 -8.29 19.08
C VAL A 354 3.45 -9.58 19.88
N GLU A 355 2.58 -10.57 19.68
CA GLU A 355 2.63 -11.85 20.38
C GLU A 355 3.90 -12.65 20.07
N GLY A 356 4.36 -12.69 18.82
CA GLY A 356 5.54 -13.44 18.41
C GLY A 356 6.84 -12.85 18.97
N ILE A 357 6.97 -11.52 19.00
CA ILE A 357 8.13 -10.85 19.59
C ILE A 357 8.14 -11.00 21.12
N LEU A 358 7.02 -10.73 21.79
CA LEU A 358 6.92 -10.79 23.25
C LEU A 358 7.03 -12.23 23.78
N SER A 359 6.55 -13.23 23.03
CA SER A 359 6.73 -14.66 23.39
C SER A 359 8.21 -15.06 23.47
N GLU A 360 9.05 -14.58 22.54
CA GLU A 360 10.49 -14.90 22.50
C GLU A 360 11.33 -14.13 23.53
N ILE A 361 10.79 -13.04 24.10
CA ILE A 361 11.30 -12.36 25.31
C ILE A 361 10.84 -13.11 26.59
N GLY A 362 9.94 -14.09 26.46
CA GLY A 362 9.40 -14.86 27.58
C GLY A 362 8.35 -14.10 28.40
N ILE A 363 7.71 -13.09 27.80
CA ILE A 363 6.60 -12.35 28.42
C ILE A 363 5.40 -13.31 28.59
N PRO A 364 4.79 -13.43 29.78
CA PRO A 364 3.62 -14.28 29.98
C PRO A 364 2.45 -13.82 29.11
N TRP A 365 1.76 -14.77 28.46
CA TRP A 365 0.60 -14.53 27.60
C TRP A 365 -0.41 -13.52 28.16
N THR A 366 -0.74 -13.58 29.45
CA THR A 366 -1.69 -12.65 30.08
C THR A 366 -1.26 -11.19 29.97
N ILE A 367 0.05 -10.89 30.03
CA ILE A 367 0.55 -9.51 29.88
C ILE A 367 0.48 -9.08 28.41
N ILE A 368 0.71 -10.00 27.48
CA ILE A 368 0.54 -9.75 26.03
C ILE A 368 -0.93 -9.43 25.72
N THR A 369 -1.87 -10.21 26.29
CA THR A 369 -3.30 -9.93 26.19
C THR A 369 -3.66 -8.59 26.83
N ASP A 370 -3.21 -8.30 28.05
CA ASP A 370 -3.49 -7.01 28.72
C ASP A 370 -3.01 -5.80 27.88
N ILE A 371 -1.88 -5.89 27.17
CA ILE A 371 -1.36 -4.84 26.27
C ILE A 371 -2.26 -4.69 25.02
N LEU A 372 -2.64 -5.80 24.40
CA LEU A 372 -3.51 -5.80 23.21
C LEU A 372 -4.93 -5.35 23.53
N GLU A 373 -5.49 -5.77 24.68
CA GLU A 373 -6.77 -5.27 25.19
C GLU A 373 -6.69 -3.76 25.45
N ASN A 374 -5.65 -3.28 26.13
CA ASN A 374 -5.52 -1.86 26.48
C ASN A 374 -5.52 -0.92 25.25
N ARG A 375 -4.81 -1.24 24.17
CA ARG A 375 -4.86 -0.44 22.93
C ARG A 375 -6.17 -0.55 22.11
N ASN A 376 -7.07 -1.44 22.52
CA ASN A 376 -8.42 -1.57 22.00
C ASN A 376 -9.49 -1.12 23.03
N GLU A 377 -9.10 -0.68 24.23
CA GLU A 377 -10.00 -0.03 25.19
C GLU A 377 -10.38 1.37 24.72
N VAL A 378 -11.60 1.78 25.05
CA VAL A 378 -12.07 3.15 24.83
C VAL A 378 -11.31 4.12 25.73
N ASP A 379 -10.81 5.19 25.13
CA ASP A 379 -10.37 6.37 25.85
C ASP A 379 -11.61 7.19 26.26
N GLU A 380 -11.99 7.09 27.54
CA GLU A 380 -13.12 7.84 28.09
C GLU A 380 -12.87 9.35 28.12
N GLU A 381 -11.61 9.81 28.16
CA GLU A 381 -11.27 11.23 28.21
C GLU A 381 -11.29 11.85 26.80
N ALA A 382 -10.70 11.17 25.81
CA ALA A 382 -10.82 11.57 24.41
C ALA A 382 -12.26 11.46 23.88
N LEU A 383 -13.06 10.48 24.35
CA LEU A 383 -14.48 10.39 24.00
C LEU A 383 -15.26 11.59 24.54
N LEU A 384 -14.99 12.01 25.78
CA LEU A 384 -15.61 13.19 26.37
C LEU A 384 -15.18 14.49 25.68
N SER A 385 -13.91 14.63 25.28
CA SER A 385 -13.49 15.80 24.50
C SER A 385 -14.13 15.83 23.11
N MET A 386 -14.28 14.67 22.45
CA MET A 386 -15.02 14.57 21.19
C MET A 386 -16.51 14.88 21.34
N GLU A 387 -17.18 14.48 22.43
CA GLU A 387 -18.58 14.86 22.70
C GLU A 387 -18.74 16.39 22.93
N ASP A 388 -17.84 17.02 23.68
CA ASP A 388 -17.86 18.47 23.92
C ASP A 388 -17.49 19.27 22.64
N GLU A 389 -16.50 18.83 21.85
CA GLU A 389 -16.16 19.45 20.57
C GLU A 389 -17.28 19.32 19.53
N ALA A 390 -17.92 18.14 19.42
CA ALA A 390 -19.03 17.92 18.50
C ALA A 390 -20.28 18.78 18.83
N ALA A 391 -20.36 19.35 20.04
CA ALA A 391 -21.41 20.29 20.42
C ALA A 391 -21.15 21.73 19.92
N ASP A 392 -19.89 22.10 19.67
CA ASP A 392 -19.46 23.43 19.19
C ASP A 392 -19.03 23.45 17.71
N GLN A 393 -18.75 22.29 17.09
CA GLN A 393 -18.45 22.18 15.65
C GLN A 393 -19.65 22.55 14.75
N ASP A 394 -19.39 23.24 13.64
CA ASP A 394 -20.43 23.66 12.70
C ASP A 394 -20.90 22.45 11.85
N PHE A 395 -22.21 22.27 11.69
CA PHE A 395 -22.79 21.06 11.05
C PHE A 395 -22.21 20.76 9.65
N ALA A 396 -21.83 21.80 8.91
CA ALA A 396 -21.23 21.68 7.57
C ALA A 396 -19.78 21.14 7.59
N GLU A 397 -19.06 21.28 8.69
CA GLU A 397 -17.71 20.73 8.87
C GLU A 397 -17.78 19.24 9.23
N MET A 398 -18.74 18.86 10.09
CA MET A 398 -19.10 17.47 10.38
C MET A 398 -19.59 16.72 9.12
N GLU A 399 -20.50 17.31 8.35
CA GLU A 399 -20.96 16.77 7.05
C GLU A 399 -19.79 16.61 6.05
N LEU A 400 -18.84 17.56 6.03
CA LEU A 400 -17.65 17.47 5.20
C LEU A 400 -16.70 16.36 5.66
N ALA A 401 -16.46 16.20 6.97
CA ALA A 401 -15.64 15.13 7.54
C ALA A 401 -16.24 13.75 7.23
N GLN A 402 -17.55 13.55 7.46
CA GLN A 402 -18.28 12.34 7.08
C GLN A 402 -18.20 12.09 5.56
N SER A 403 -18.29 13.13 4.71
CA SER A 403 -18.12 12.96 3.26
C SER A 403 -16.69 12.55 2.86
N ARG A 404 -15.67 12.99 3.62
CA ARG A 404 -14.25 12.74 3.35
C ARG A 404 -13.76 11.39 3.86
N TYR A 405 -14.17 10.93 5.04
CA TYR A 405 -13.68 9.66 5.62
C TYR A 405 -14.75 8.55 5.61
N GLY A 406 -16.03 8.92 5.46
CA GLY A 406 -17.20 8.07 5.56
C GLY A 406 -17.83 8.08 6.96
N ASP A 407 -18.93 7.34 7.12
CA ASP A 407 -19.51 7.04 8.43
C ASP A 407 -18.54 6.18 9.26
N LEU A 408 -17.74 6.86 10.08
CA LEU A 408 -17.07 6.30 11.23
C LEU A 408 -17.02 7.36 12.33
N GLU A 409 -18.01 7.33 13.22
CA GLU A 409 -17.76 7.70 14.62
C GLU A 409 -16.80 6.64 15.18
N GLN A 410 -15.50 6.81 14.89
CA GLN A 410 -14.47 5.99 15.54
C GLN A 410 -14.43 6.40 17.00
N VAL A 411 -15.02 5.56 17.85
CA VAL A 411 -14.83 5.62 19.30
C VAL A 411 -13.32 5.67 19.54
N PRO A 412 -12.80 6.70 20.23
CA PRO A 412 -11.36 6.85 20.39
C PRO A 412 -10.82 5.71 21.24
N LEU A 413 -9.79 5.04 20.70
CA LEU A 413 -9.08 3.96 21.36
C LEU A 413 -7.82 4.51 22.01
N ARG A 414 -7.44 3.93 23.15
CA ARG A 414 -6.18 4.28 23.82
C ARG A 414 -4.99 3.87 22.97
N TYR A 415 -3.90 4.62 23.11
CA TYR A 415 -2.60 4.32 22.53
C TYR A 415 -1.52 4.81 23.48
N LEU A 416 -0.30 4.31 23.31
CA LEU A 416 0.84 4.63 24.15
C LEU A 416 1.57 5.85 23.54
N ASN A 417 1.65 6.94 24.29
CA ASN A 417 2.41 8.15 23.92
C ASN A 417 3.91 7.93 24.14
N THR A 418 4.26 7.12 25.15
CA THR A 418 5.63 6.65 25.39
C THR A 418 5.62 5.16 25.73
N LEU A 419 6.80 4.52 25.71
CA LEU A 419 6.93 3.15 26.24
C LEU A 419 6.88 3.09 27.78
N GLU A 420 7.00 4.22 28.48
CA GLU A 420 6.82 4.28 29.95
C GLU A 420 5.33 4.10 30.33
N ASP A 421 4.41 4.47 29.43
CA ASP A 421 2.95 4.32 29.58
C ASP A 421 2.54 2.84 29.80
N LEU A 422 3.38 1.88 29.40
CA LEU A 422 3.20 0.45 29.70
C LEU A 422 3.14 0.17 31.22
N GLU A 423 3.68 1.04 32.08
CA GLU A 423 3.52 0.90 33.54
C GLU A 423 2.05 1.07 34.02
N GLU A 424 1.15 1.62 33.20
CA GLU A 424 -0.28 1.67 33.48
C GLU A 424 -1.01 0.36 33.15
N VAL A 425 -0.46 -0.48 32.28
CA VAL A 425 -1.02 -1.80 31.92
C VAL A 425 -0.92 -2.73 33.14
N GLY A 426 -2.07 -3.16 33.67
CA GLY A 426 -2.19 -3.66 35.04
C GLY A 426 -1.29 -4.83 35.47
N SER A 427 -0.86 -5.68 34.54
CA SER A 427 0.08 -6.78 34.82
C SER A 427 1.56 -6.47 34.49
N TRP A 428 1.87 -5.37 33.81
CA TRP A 428 3.24 -5.01 33.39
C TRP A 428 4.22 -4.94 34.57
N ALA A 429 3.79 -4.35 35.69
CA ALA A 429 4.55 -4.25 36.93
C ALA A 429 4.90 -5.60 37.61
N SER A 430 4.56 -6.75 37.00
CA SER A 430 4.98 -8.09 37.42
C SER A 430 6.19 -8.64 36.66
N LEU A 431 6.59 -8.00 35.54
CA LEU A 431 7.85 -8.28 34.83
C LEU A 431 9.06 -7.86 35.66
N ASP A 432 10.21 -8.46 35.37
CA ASP A 432 11.49 -7.94 35.85
C ASP A 432 12.11 -6.94 34.86
N GLU A 433 13.13 -6.22 35.34
CA GLU A 433 13.74 -5.11 34.60
C GLU A 433 14.61 -5.56 33.42
N GLU A 434 14.95 -6.86 33.32
CA GLU A 434 15.63 -7.45 32.15
C GLU A 434 14.59 -7.65 31.04
N GLN A 435 13.44 -8.25 31.37
CA GLN A 435 12.31 -8.40 30.45
C GLN A 435 11.74 -7.06 29.95
N LYS A 436 11.65 -6.03 30.81
CA LYS A 436 11.21 -4.69 30.38
C LYS A 436 12.16 -4.09 29.34
N GLN A 437 13.48 -4.17 29.57
CA GLN A 437 14.48 -3.63 28.64
C GLN A 437 14.45 -4.36 27.30
N ASP A 438 14.29 -5.70 27.30
CA ASP A 438 14.16 -6.49 26.07
C ASP A 438 12.95 -6.10 25.20
N VAL A 439 11.88 -5.55 25.82
CA VAL A 439 10.73 -4.98 25.09
C VAL A 439 11.04 -3.57 24.60
N TYR A 440 11.67 -2.71 25.41
CA TYR A 440 12.08 -1.36 24.99
C TYR A 440 13.15 -1.38 23.88
N ASP A 441 13.96 -2.43 23.80
CA ASP A 441 14.95 -2.66 22.73
C ASP A 441 14.32 -3.32 21.47
N ALA A 442 13.03 -3.64 21.49
CA ALA A 442 12.30 -4.29 20.39
C ALA A 442 11.17 -3.44 19.80
N PHE A 443 10.53 -2.61 20.61
CA PHE A 443 9.37 -1.80 20.23
C PHE A 443 9.66 -0.30 20.29
N GLY A 444 8.79 0.48 19.65
CA GLY A 444 8.66 1.92 19.77
C GLY A 444 7.18 2.31 19.75
N VAL A 445 6.91 3.61 19.77
CA VAL A 445 5.56 4.19 19.62
C VAL A 445 5.43 5.08 18.38
N LYS A 446 6.44 5.07 17.51
CA LYS A 446 6.61 6.00 16.38
C LYS A 446 6.94 5.25 15.09
N SER A 447 6.71 5.90 13.96
CA SER A 447 6.82 5.30 12.63
C SER A 447 7.45 6.25 11.60
N ASP A 448 8.45 5.77 10.87
CA ASP A 448 9.06 6.53 9.76
C ASP A 448 8.55 6.07 8.39
N VAL A 449 8.16 4.81 8.24
CA VAL A 449 7.87 4.21 6.93
C VAL A 449 6.40 3.85 6.77
N PHE A 450 5.81 4.27 5.66
CA PHE A 450 4.39 4.07 5.35
C PHE A 450 4.19 3.47 3.95
N SER A 451 3.43 2.38 3.86
CA SER A 451 2.81 1.89 2.63
C SER A 451 1.52 2.65 2.37
N VAL A 452 1.48 3.48 1.33
CA VAL A 452 0.25 4.16 0.91
C VAL A 452 -0.48 3.32 -0.13
N PHE A 453 -1.75 3.03 0.14
CA PHE A 453 -2.65 2.32 -0.76
C PHE A 453 -3.69 3.27 -1.35
N ILE A 454 -3.95 3.19 -2.67
CA ILE A 454 -4.99 4.00 -3.34
C ILE A 454 -5.80 3.16 -4.31
N TYR A 455 -7.09 2.98 -4.00
CA TYR A 455 -8.02 2.13 -4.73
C TYR A 455 -9.06 2.97 -5.46
N ALA A 456 -8.96 3.04 -6.78
CA ALA A 456 -9.93 3.71 -7.65
C ALA A 456 -10.93 2.71 -8.24
N ARG A 457 -12.23 2.99 -8.08
CA ARG A 457 -13.34 2.13 -8.50
C ARG A 457 -14.49 2.93 -9.10
N MET A 458 -15.26 2.31 -9.99
CA MET A 458 -16.48 2.88 -10.57
C MET A 458 -17.69 2.07 -10.08
N PRO A 459 -18.25 2.37 -8.90
CA PRO A 459 -19.37 1.61 -8.35
C PRO A 459 -20.64 1.78 -9.21
N PRO A 460 -21.55 0.79 -9.23
CA PRO A 460 -22.92 1.00 -9.69
C PRO A 460 -23.58 2.13 -8.87
N GLY A 461 -24.36 3.00 -9.53
CA GLY A 461 -25.02 4.14 -8.86
C GLY A 461 -26.15 3.76 -7.89
N ASP A 462 -26.44 2.47 -7.77
CA ASP A 462 -27.38 1.83 -6.87
C ASP A 462 -26.73 0.76 -5.97
N TRP A 463 -25.39 0.67 -5.93
CA TRP A 463 -24.68 -0.22 -5.00
C TRP A 463 -24.58 0.39 -3.61
N GLN A 464 -24.89 -0.42 -2.61
CA GLN A 464 -24.66 -0.18 -1.18
C GLN A 464 -23.96 -1.43 -0.62
N PRO A 465 -23.03 -1.30 0.34
CA PRO A 465 -22.38 -2.46 0.94
C PRO A 465 -23.37 -3.25 1.79
N GLU A 466 -23.52 -4.55 1.53
CA GLU A 466 -24.32 -5.46 2.39
C GLU A 466 -23.53 -5.95 3.62
N TYR A 467 -22.20 -5.77 3.62
CA TYR A 467 -21.23 -6.29 4.59
C TYR A 467 -20.16 -5.25 4.91
N ARG A 468 -19.50 -5.33 6.08
CA ARG A 468 -18.44 -4.38 6.53
C ARG A 468 -17.32 -4.26 5.49
N TYR A 469 -17.06 -5.38 4.83
CA TYR A 469 -16.00 -5.57 3.85
C TYR A 469 -16.55 -6.02 2.49
N ASP A 470 -17.62 -5.39 2.01
CA ASP A 470 -18.15 -5.59 0.65
C ASP A 470 -17.43 -4.69 -0.38
N GLU A 471 -17.19 -5.21 -1.59
CA GLU A 471 -16.59 -4.45 -2.69
C GLU A 471 -17.60 -4.22 -3.83
N PRO A 472 -17.70 -3.01 -4.39
CA PRO A 472 -18.61 -2.74 -5.49
C PRO A 472 -18.24 -3.56 -6.74
N PRO A 473 -19.21 -4.25 -7.38
CA PRO A 473 -18.92 -5.15 -8.49
C PRO A 473 -18.49 -4.37 -9.74
N GLY A 474 -17.20 -4.43 -10.06
CA GLY A 474 -16.63 -3.72 -11.21
C GLY A 474 -15.12 -3.88 -11.36
N PRO A 475 -14.50 -3.15 -12.30
CA PRO A 475 -13.05 -3.03 -12.34
C PRO A 475 -12.57 -2.09 -11.23
N VAL A 476 -11.66 -2.57 -10.39
CA VAL A 476 -10.90 -1.76 -9.43
C VAL A 476 -9.47 -1.60 -9.95
N LEU A 477 -8.90 -0.41 -9.81
CA LEU A 477 -7.47 -0.16 -9.94
C LEU A 477 -6.90 0.05 -8.54
N ARG A 478 -5.95 -0.78 -8.13
CA ARG A 478 -5.29 -0.69 -6.82
C ARG A 478 -3.82 -0.36 -7.03
N LEU A 479 -3.34 0.73 -6.42
CA LEU A 479 -1.92 1.05 -6.39
C LEU A 479 -1.37 0.99 -4.96
N ARG A 480 -0.10 0.59 -4.83
CA ARG A 480 0.73 0.72 -3.62
C ARG A 480 1.98 1.54 -3.95
N GLY A 481 2.43 2.36 -3.00
CA GLY A 481 3.73 3.01 -3.00
C GLY A 481 4.25 3.10 -1.56
N VAL A 482 5.56 3.11 -1.37
CA VAL A 482 6.16 3.09 -0.02
C VAL A 482 7.02 4.33 0.16
N TYR A 483 6.84 5.03 1.30
CA TYR A 483 7.44 6.32 1.58
C TYR A 483 8.11 6.36 2.95
N TYR A 484 9.23 7.06 3.04
CA TYR A 484 9.91 7.41 4.29
C TYR A 484 9.54 8.85 4.66
N ARG A 485 8.83 9.00 5.78
CA ARG A 485 8.53 10.28 6.44
C ARG A 485 9.80 10.79 7.11
N ARG A 486 10.10 12.08 6.94
CA ARG A 486 11.29 12.70 7.52
C ARG A 486 10.97 14.11 8.00
N SER A 487 11.01 14.31 9.32
CA SER A 487 10.85 15.63 9.93
C SER A 487 12.10 16.47 9.66
N THR A 488 11.91 17.69 9.13
CA THR A 488 12.99 18.61 8.77
C THR A 488 12.68 20.03 9.21
N ALA A 489 13.68 20.92 9.17
CA ALA A 489 13.49 22.34 9.52
C ALA A 489 12.53 23.11 8.59
N ASP A 490 12.14 22.54 7.44
CA ASP A 490 11.10 23.08 6.55
C ASP A 490 9.73 22.40 6.73
N GLY A 491 9.57 21.54 7.74
CA GLY A 491 8.43 20.65 7.93
C GLY A 491 8.69 19.19 7.53
N VAL A 492 7.64 18.38 7.55
CA VAL A 492 7.66 16.95 7.19
C VAL A 492 7.83 16.77 5.67
N LYS A 493 8.75 15.90 5.27
CA LYS A 493 9.00 15.53 3.86
C LYS A 493 8.79 14.03 3.67
N MET A 494 8.07 13.64 2.63
CA MET A 494 7.82 12.23 2.27
C MET A 494 8.73 11.83 1.09
N ILE A 495 9.63 10.88 1.33
CA ILE A 495 10.64 10.43 0.37
C ILE A 495 10.23 9.06 -0.21
N PRO A 496 10.01 8.92 -1.53
CA PRO A 496 9.57 7.65 -2.11
C PRO A 496 10.69 6.59 -2.07
N LEU A 497 10.43 5.48 -1.37
CA LEU A 497 11.27 4.28 -1.35
C LEU A 497 10.89 3.32 -2.49
N GLN A 498 9.59 3.08 -2.67
CA GLN A 498 9.02 2.27 -3.74
C GLN A 498 8.00 3.11 -4.51
N ALA A 499 8.24 3.29 -5.81
CA ALA A 499 7.33 4.02 -6.68
C ALA A 499 5.99 3.30 -6.85
N TRP A 500 4.94 4.07 -7.18
CA TRP A 500 3.60 3.57 -7.44
C TRP A 500 3.57 2.41 -8.44
N HIS A 501 3.12 1.25 -7.98
CA HIS A 501 2.90 0.06 -8.80
C HIS A 501 1.48 -0.49 -8.58
N GLU A 502 1.01 -1.34 -9.49
CA GLU A 502 -0.36 -1.87 -9.48
C GLU A 502 -0.38 -3.22 -8.76
N VAL A 503 -1.20 -3.34 -7.70
CA VAL A 503 -1.30 -4.55 -6.86
C VAL A 503 -2.57 -5.35 -7.18
N PRO A 504 -2.54 -6.70 -7.17
CA PRO A 504 -3.70 -7.52 -7.53
C PRO A 504 -4.75 -7.67 -6.41
N PHE A 505 -4.29 -7.65 -5.15
CA PHE A 505 -5.06 -7.98 -3.94
C PHE A 505 -5.75 -6.76 -3.30
N THR A 506 -6.71 -7.02 -2.41
CA THR A 506 -7.26 -6.02 -1.48
C THR A 506 -6.55 -6.16 -0.14
N ARG A 507 -5.94 -5.08 0.32
CA ARG A 507 -5.33 -4.90 1.65
C ARG A 507 -6.44 -4.58 2.64
N TRP A 508 -6.48 -5.25 3.79
CA TRP A 508 -7.50 -5.02 4.82
C TRP A 508 -6.87 -4.52 6.13
N ARG A 509 -7.52 -3.55 6.80
CA ARG A 509 -7.18 -3.18 8.18
C ARG A 509 -7.91 -4.15 9.12
N ILE A 510 -7.24 -5.25 9.45
CA ILE A 510 -7.75 -6.34 10.28
C ILE A 510 -7.54 -5.97 11.76
N PRO A 511 -8.58 -6.01 12.62
CA PRO A 511 -8.47 -5.72 14.05
C PRO A 511 -7.96 -6.93 14.85
N ASP A 512 -7.41 -6.69 16.04
CA ASP A 512 -6.81 -7.72 16.90
C ASP A 512 -7.81 -8.80 17.38
N PHE A 513 -9.05 -8.38 17.60
CA PHE A 513 -10.13 -9.20 18.15
C PHE A 513 -11.32 -9.21 17.17
N GLN A 514 -11.24 -10.06 16.15
CA GLN A 514 -12.25 -10.12 15.09
C GLN A 514 -13.61 -10.66 15.58
N ASP A 515 -13.60 -11.58 16.55
CA ASP A 515 -14.79 -12.18 17.18
C ASP A 515 -15.62 -11.18 18.02
N ASP A 516 -14.99 -10.11 18.53
CA ASP A 516 -15.65 -9.08 19.35
C ASP A 516 -16.26 -7.93 18.53
N LEU A 517 -16.14 -7.98 17.19
CA LEU A 517 -16.72 -6.97 16.31
C LEU A 517 -18.26 -6.96 16.36
N GLU A 518 -18.85 -5.78 16.56
CA GLU A 518 -20.29 -5.63 16.44
C GLU A 518 -20.80 -6.07 15.05
N PRO A 519 -22.00 -6.66 14.95
CA PRO A 519 -22.59 -7.03 13.65
C PRO A 519 -22.72 -5.82 12.73
N PHE A 520 -22.30 -5.97 11.46
CA PHE A 520 -22.35 -4.86 10.51
C PHE A 520 -23.79 -4.31 10.32
N VAL A 521 -23.91 -2.99 10.45
CA VAL A 521 -25.13 -2.24 10.10
C VAL A 521 -24.82 -1.42 8.85
N ALA A 522 -25.54 -1.68 7.76
CA ALA A 522 -25.41 -0.90 6.54
C ALA A 522 -25.89 0.55 6.76
N PRO A 523 -25.12 1.57 6.36
CA PRO A 523 -25.47 2.98 6.58
C PRO A 523 -26.75 3.40 5.83
N GLU A 524 -27.62 4.15 6.51
CA GLU A 524 -28.88 4.67 5.95
C GLU A 524 -28.66 5.99 5.17
N PHE A 525 -28.38 5.88 3.87
CA PHE A 525 -28.24 6.99 2.91
C PHE A 525 -29.57 7.55 2.37
#